data_AF-A0A7S2V2Z3-F1
#
_entry.id   AF-A0A7S2V2Z3-F1
#
_cell.length_a   1.000
_cell.length_b   1.000
_cell.length_c   1.000
_cell.angle_alpha   90.00
_cell.angle_beta   90.00
_cell.angle_gamma   90.00
#
_symmetry.space_group_name_H-M   'P 1'
#
loop_
_entity.id
_entity.type
_entity.pdbx_description
1 polymer ?
#
loop_
_entity_poly.entity_id
_entity_poly.type
_entity_poly.pdbx_seq_one_letter_code
_entity_poly.pdbx_strand_id
1 'polypeptide(L)'
;MAPAYLEGGSRLGVVEGIKDYIDYFFECRHCRDHFMEGHKSCKFRQCDIREEEEDDQELVLWLWRVHNDVNERTARQKGVEDEELPRHLWPAEIHCPQCRDQVHPNSTVSWNQGQVLRHIQTSLWCPDWTTRDGPSQEYQ
;
A
#
# COMPACT_ATOMS: atom_id res chain seq x y z
N MET A 1 19.91 -26.65 -9.66
CA MET A 1 18.98 -27.03 -8.57
C MET A 1 19.31 -26.15 -7.39
N ALA A 2 18.49 -25.14 -7.15
CA ALA A 2 18.53 -24.30 -5.95
C ALA A 2 17.38 -24.72 -5.01
N PRO A 3 17.40 -24.33 -3.72
CA PRO A 3 16.46 -24.82 -2.72
C PRO A 3 15.07 -24.19 -2.88
N ALA A 4 14.03 -25.00 -2.65
CA ALA A 4 12.67 -24.84 -3.16
C ALA A 4 11.71 -23.86 -2.43
N TYR A 5 12.19 -22.95 -1.57
CA TYR A 5 11.29 -22.10 -0.75
C TYR A 5 11.29 -20.60 -1.07
N LEU A 6 12.16 -20.11 -1.97
CA LEU A 6 12.21 -18.68 -2.33
C LEU A 6 12.49 -18.44 -3.83
N GLU A 7 12.01 -19.33 -4.70
CA GLU A 7 11.92 -19.03 -6.13
C GLU A 7 10.49 -18.55 -6.45
N GLY A 8 10.29 -17.23 -6.59
CA GLY A 8 9.11 -16.66 -7.26
C GLY A 8 7.81 -16.51 -6.44
N GLY A 9 7.74 -15.50 -5.57
CA GLY A 9 6.43 -15.03 -5.09
C GLY A 9 5.70 -14.32 -6.22
N SER A 10 4.61 -14.91 -6.72
CA SER A 10 3.77 -14.30 -7.75
C SER A 10 3.08 -13.04 -7.19
N ARG A 11 2.78 -12.04 -8.03
CA ARG A 11 2.15 -10.79 -7.59
C ARG A 11 0.78 -11.03 -7.00
N LEU A 12 0.02 -11.94 -7.61
CA LEU A 12 -1.25 -12.41 -7.08
C LEU A 12 -1.05 -13.16 -5.75
N GLY A 13 0.04 -13.91 -5.62
CA GLY A 13 0.43 -14.55 -4.36
C GLY A 13 0.67 -13.55 -3.23
N VAL A 14 1.23 -12.37 -3.51
CA VAL A 14 1.38 -11.30 -2.52
C VAL A 14 0.02 -10.74 -2.10
N VAL A 15 -0.86 -10.47 -3.07
CA VAL A 15 -2.21 -9.97 -2.79
C VAL A 15 -3.00 -10.95 -1.92
N GLU A 16 -3.02 -12.22 -2.31
CA GLU A 16 -3.70 -13.28 -1.56
C GLU A 16 -3.06 -13.53 -0.21
N GLY A 17 -1.73 -13.46 -0.11
CA GLY A 17 -1.02 -13.60 1.18
C GLY A 17 -1.38 -12.50 2.18
N ILE A 18 -1.47 -11.25 1.73
CA ILE A 18 -1.94 -10.13 2.57
C ILE A 18 -3.40 -10.37 2.99
N LYS A 19 -4.25 -10.77 2.05
CA LYS A 19 -5.67 -11.04 2.30
C LYS A 19 -5.84 -12.16 3.33
N ASP A 20 -5.16 -13.29 3.16
CA ASP A 20 -5.23 -14.43 4.09
C ASP A 20 -4.66 -14.06 5.47
N TYR A 21 -3.56 -13.30 5.53
CA TYR A 21 -3.04 -12.83 6.81
C TYR A 21 -4.09 -12.00 7.58
N ILE A 22 -4.74 -11.07 6.88
CA ILE A 22 -5.77 -10.23 7.47
C ILE A 22 -7.00 -11.05 7.89
N ASP A 23 -7.42 -12.02 7.06
CA ASP A 23 -8.59 -12.86 7.34
C ASP A 23 -8.37 -13.76 8.56
N TYR A 24 -7.21 -14.42 8.64
CA TYR A 24 -6.98 -15.44 9.67
C TYR A 24 -6.37 -14.88 10.97
N PHE A 25 -5.55 -13.83 10.90
CA PHE A 25 -4.72 -13.42 12.05
C PHE A 25 -4.99 -12.00 12.57
N PHE A 26 -5.62 -11.12 11.79
CA PHE A 26 -5.82 -9.74 12.24
C PHE A 26 -6.97 -9.62 13.26
N GLU A 27 -6.66 -9.16 14.47
CA GLU A 27 -7.60 -9.24 15.61
C GLU A 27 -8.86 -8.38 15.43
N CYS A 28 -8.73 -7.17 14.87
CA CYS A 28 -9.85 -6.24 14.72
C CYS A 28 -10.88 -6.79 13.71
N ARG A 29 -11.96 -7.41 14.21
CA ARG A 29 -13.05 -7.98 13.38
C ARG A 29 -13.63 -6.98 12.38
N HIS A 30 -14.02 -5.80 12.83
CA HIS A 30 -14.59 -4.79 11.95
C HIS A 30 -13.60 -4.29 10.89
N CYS A 31 -12.32 -4.18 11.22
CA CYS A 31 -11.27 -3.80 10.28
C CYS A 31 -11.08 -4.87 9.20
N ARG A 32 -11.09 -6.14 9.61
CA ARG A 32 -11.05 -7.29 8.71
C ARG A 32 -12.25 -7.30 7.77
N ASP A 33 -13.47 -7.12 8.28
CA ASP A 33 -14.69 -7.09 7.44
C ASP A 33 -14.59 -6.02 6.33
N HIS A 34 -14.12 -4.82 6.68
CA HIS A 34 -13.88 -3.75 5.70
C HIS A 34 -12.83 -4.11 4.65
N PHE A 35 -11.71 -4.72 5.07
CA PHE A 35 -10.66 -5.15 4.15
C PHE A 35 -11.17 -6.23 3.20
N MET A 36 -11.88 -7.24 3.73
CA MET A 36 -12.41 -8.36 2.94
C MET A 36 -13.47 -7.90 1.95
N GLU A 37 -14.33 -6.95 2.32
CA GLU A 37 -15.28 -6.34 1.39
C GLU A 37 -14.56 -5.58 0.27
N GLY A 38 -13.52 -4.80 0.61
CA GLY A 38 -12.67 -4.12 -0.35
C GLY A 38 -12.00 -5.09 -1.34
N HIS A 39 -11.49 -6.22 -0.85
CA HIS A 39 -10.91 -7.26 -1.69
C HIS A 39 -11.95 -7.91 -2.61
N LYS A 40 -13.11 -8.32 -2.06
CA LYS A 40 -14.20 -8.96 -2.85
C LYS A 40 -14.73 -8.06 -3.96
N SER A 41 -14.77 -6.75 -3.72
CA SER A 41 -15.26 -5.75 -4.67
C SER A 41 -14.20 -5.23 -5.64
N CYS A 42 -12.99 -5.81 -5.66
CA CYS A 42 -11.87 -5.33 -6.48
C CYS A 42 -11.54 -3.85 -6.23
N LYS A 43 -11.73 -3.36 -5.00
CA LYS A 43 -11.56 -1.94 -4.64
C LYS A 43 -10.14 -1.49 -4.97
N PHE A 44 -10.01 -0.25 -5.44
CA PHE A 44 -8.73 0.36 -5.81
C PHE A 44 -7.95 -0.42 -6.87
N ARG A 45 -8.66 -1.01 -7.83
CA ARG A 45 -8.11 -1.71 -8.99
C ARG A 45 -7.29 -2.95 -8.62
N GLN A 46 -7.58 -3.56 -7.47
CA GLN A 46 -6.90 -4.78 -7.02
C GLN A 46 -6.92 -5.89 -8.08
N CYS A 47 -8.03 -6.04 -8.80
CA CYS A 47 -8.19 -7.06 -9.84
C CYS A 47 -7.52 -6.70 -11.18
N ASP A 48 -6.96 -5.49 -11.32
CA ASP A 48 -6.15 -5.11 -12.47
C ASP A 48 -4.70 -5.59 -12.33
N ILE A 49 -4.26 -6.00 -11.13
CA ILE A 49 -2.92 -6.54 -10.86
C ILE A 49 -2.79 -7.92 -11.53
N ARG A 50 -1.80 -8.08 -12.40
CA ARG A 50 -1.47 -9.34 -13.09
C ARG A 50 -0.05 -9.77 -12.72
N GLU A 51 0.40 -10.84 -13.35
CA GLU A 51 1.74 -11.39 -13.14
C GLU A 51 2.83 -10.70 -13.98
N GLU A 52 2.48 -9.70 -14.80
CA GLU A 52 3.41 -8.93 -15.64
C GLU A 52 4.34 -8.05 -14.78
N GLU A 53 5.59 -7.80 -15.20
CA GLU A 53 6.58 -7.09 -14.38
C GLU A 53 6.17 -5.64 -14.09
N GLU A 54 5.49 -5.01 -15.04
CA GLU A 54 4.96 -3.66 -14.96
C GLU A 54 3.92 -3.50 -13.83
N ASP A 55 3.31 -4.59 -13.38
CA ASP A 55 2.27 -4.59 -12.35
C ASP A 55 2.82 -4.56 -10.91
N ASP A 56 4.14 -4.62 -10.71
CA ASP A 56 4.75 -4.34 -9.39
C ASP A 56 4.35 -2.95 -8.87
N GLN A 57 4.29 -1.99 -9.78
CA GLN A 57 3.93 -0.61 -9.46
C GLN A 57 2.46 -0.52 -9.03
N GLU A 58 1.58 -1.25 -9.71
CA GLU A 58 0.16 -1.27 -9.39
C GLU A 58 -0.13 -2.02 -8.09
N LEU A 59 0.60 -3.10 -7.80
CA LEU A 59 0.54 -3.79 -6.50
C LEU A 59 0.88 -2.83 -5.34
N VAL A 60 1.98 -2.09 -5.48
CA VAL A 60 2.41 -1.11 -4.47
C VAL A 60 1.37 0.01 -4.31
N LEU A 61 0.88 0.56 -5.43
CA LEU A 61 -0.11 1.63 -5.40
C LEU A 61 -1.47 1.14 -4.87
N TRP A 62 -1.87 -0.10 -5.13
CA TRP A 62 -3.09 -0.70 -4.57
C TRP A 62 -3.04 -0.67 -3.04
N LEU A 63 -1.97 -1.21 -2.44
CA LEU A 63 -1.86 -1.27 -0.99
C LEU A 63 -1.78 0.14 -0.38
N TRP A 64 -1.09 1.07 -1.05
CA TRP A 64 -1.08 2.49 -0.67
C TRP A 64 -2.48 3.11 -0.66
N ARG A 65 -3.30 2.88 -1.70
CA ARG A 65 -4.69 3.35 -1.77
C ARG A 65 -5.55 2.73 -0.67
N VAL A 66 -5.40 1.43 -0.42
CA VAL A 66 -6.09 0.72 0.69
C VAL A 66 -5.73 1.35 2.03
N HIS A 67 -4.45 1.61 2.30
CA HIS A 67 -4.03 2.23 3.56
C HIS A 67 -4.58 3.65 3.73
N ASN A 68 -4.61 4.47 2.68
CA ASN A 68 -5.18 5.81 2.77
C ASN A 68 -6.71 5.82 2.97
N ASP A 69 -7.42 4.85 2.41
CA ASP A 69 -8.85 4.65 2.69
C ASP A 69 -9.10 4.33 4.18
N VAL A 70 -8.23 3.51 4.78
CA VAL A 70 -8.27 3.25 6.22
C VAL A 70 -7.96 4.51 7.01
N ASN A 71 -6.93 5.27 6.62
CA ASN A 71 -6.57 6.53 7.28
C ASN A 71 -7.73 7.52 7.27
N GLU A 72 -8.37 7.73 6.12
CA GLU A 72 -9.52 8.63 6.01
C GLU A 72 -10.70 8.15 6.85
N ARG A 73 -11.08 6.87 6.71
CA ARG A 73 -12.21 6.30 7.47
C ARG A 73 -11.99 6.40 8.97
N THR A 74 -10.78 6.08 9.45
CA THR A 74 -10.48 6.11 10.88
C THR A 74 -10.34 7.54 11.42
N ALA A 75 -9.87 8.50 10.61
CA ALA A 75 -9.89 9.91 10.97
C ALA A 75 -11.33 10.41 11.15
N ARG A 76 -12.22 10.12 10.19
CA ARG A 76 -13.66 10.45 10.28
C ARG A 76 -14.31 9.82 11.51
N GLN A 77 -14.03 8.54 11.79
CA GLN A 77 -14.55 7.86 12.99
C GLN A 77 -14.09 8.50 14.31
N LYS A 78 -12.93 9.17 14.32
CA LYS A 78 -12.41 9.90 15.47
C LYS A 78 -12.96 11.33 15.58
N GLY A 79 -13.85 11.75 14.66
CA GLY A 79 -14.41 13.10 14.64
C GLY A 79 -13.46 14.14 14.06
N VAL A 80 -12.55 13.74 13.17
CA VAL A 80 -11.74 14.70 12.39
C VAL A 80 -12.65 15.39 11.37
N GLU A 81 -12.65 16.72 11.39
CA GLU A 81 -13.40 17.55 10.45
C GLU A 81 -12.87 17.41 9.02
N ASP A 82 -13.72 17.63 8.02
CA ASP A 82 -13.37 17.42 6.61
C ASP A 82 -12.14 18.22 6.21
N GLU A 83 -12.01 19.46 6.68
CA GLU A 83 -10.88 20.36 6.41
C GLU A 83 -9.54 19.82 6.93
N GLU A 84 -9.56 18.95 7.94
CA GLU A 84 -8.36 18.37 8.55
C GLU A 84 -7.96 17.03 7.93
N LEU A 85 -8.87 16.34 7.23
CA LEU A 85 -8.61 15.03 6.61
C LEU A 85 -7.36 14.96 5.73
N PRO A 86 -7.02 15.96 4.89
CA PRO A 86 -5.82 15.89 4.07
C PRO A 86 -4.53 15.67 4.87
N ARG A 87 -4.49 16.11 6.14
CA ARG A 87 -3.34 15.95 7.05
C ARG A 87 -3.16 14.52 7.56
N HIS A 88 -4.22 13.71 7.50
CA HIS A 88 -4.21 12.31 7.94
C HIS A 88 -3.86 11.34 6.80
N LEU A 89 -3.80 11.82 5.56
CA LEU A 89 -3.41 11.01 4.41
C LEU A 89 -1.89 10.98 4.22
N TRP A 90 -1.38 9.86 3.73
CA TRP A 90 0.03 9.62 3.50
C TRP A 90 0.37 9.62 1.99
N PRO A 91 1.51 10.20 1.56
CA PRO A 91 2.45 10.95 2.38
C PRO A 91 1.90 12.32 2.76
N ALA A 92 2.35 12.84 3.90
CA ALA A 92 2.13 14.24 4.25
C ALA A 92 2.79 15.14 3.20
N GLU A 93 2.18 16.30 2.91
CA GLU A 93 2.68 17.24 1.90
C GLU A 93 4.13 17.67 2.18
N ILE A 94 4.50 17.85 3.44
CA ILE A 94 5.87 18.18 3.84
C ILE A 94 6.90 17.10 3.48
N HIS A 95 6.49 15.82 3.42
CA HIS A 95 7.37 14.70 3.07
C HIS A 95 7.44 14.47 1.55
N CYS A 96 6.37 14.79 0.82
CA CYS A 96 6.34 14.72 -0.63
C CYS A 96 5.44 15.81 -1.22
N PRO A 97 5.97 17.02 -1.45
CA PRO A 97 5.18 18.12 -2.00
C PRO A 97 4.66 17.83 -3.41
N GLN A 98 5.38 17.00 -4.18
CA GLN A 98 5.00 16.64 -5.54
C GLN A 98 3.97 15.49 -5.61
N CYS A 99 3.63 14.86 -4.50
CA CYS A 99 2.70 13.73 -4.49
C CYS A 99 1.24 14.17 -4.59
N ARG A 100 0.92 15.44 -4.31
CA ARG A 100 -0.46 15.97 -4.31
C ARG A 100 -0.59 16.99 -5.43
N ASP A 101 -1.48 16.72 -6.39
CA ASP A 101 -1.74 17.64 -7.50
C ASP A 101 -2.65 18.79 -7.06
N GLN A 102 -3.69 18.48 -6.26
CA GLN A 102 -4.67 19.45 -5.79
C GLN A 102 -5.36 18.96 -4.51
N VAL A 103 -5.72 19.90 -3.63
CA VAL A 103 -6.74 19.67 -2.59
C VAL A 103 -8.01 20.39 -3.02
N HIS A 104 -9.11 19.66 -3.15
CA HIS A 104 -10.41 20.18 -3.58
C HIS A 104 -11.18 20.82 -2.42
N PRO A 105 -12.21 21.66 -2.69
CA PRO A 105 -12.99 22.34 -1.66
C PRO A 105 -13.74 21.41 -0.69
N ASN A 106 -13.99 20.16 -1.08
CA ASN A 106 -14.55 19.10 -0.23
C ASN A 106 -13.45 18.30 0.50
N SER A 107 -12.24 18.84 0.57
CA SER A 107 -11.06 18.25 1.19
C SER A 107 -10.61 16.91 0.57
N THR A 108 -11.07 16.57 -0.63
CA THR A 108 -10.50 15.43 -1.37
C THR A 108 -9.15 15.82 -1.95
N VAL A 109 -8.24 14.85 -1.99
CA VAL A 109 -6.87 15.06 -2.49
C VAL A 109 -6.74 14.35 -3.84
N SER A 110 -6.36 15.10 -4.87
CA SER A 110 -5.87 14.54 -6.13
C SER A 110 -4.40 14.19 -5.99
N TRP A 111 -4.03 12.99 -6.40
CA TRP A 111 -2.70 12.43 -6.20
C TRP A 111 -1.93 12.27 -7.51
N ASN A 112 -0.68 12.69 -7.47
CA ASN A 112 0.30 12.36 -8.49
C ASN A 112 0.87 10.96 -8.21
N GLN A 113 0.23 9.92 -8.73
CA GLN A 113 0.61 8.53 -8.41
C GLN A 113 2.05 8.19 -8.84
N GLY A 114 2.58 8.82 -9.89
CA GLY A 114 3.98 8.64 -10.29
C GLY A 114 4.96 9.15 -9.24
N GLN A 115 4.68 10.32 -8.65
CA GLN A 115 5.50 10.87 -7.56
C GLN A 115 5.30 10.10 -6.25
N VAL A 116 4.09 9.61 -5.97
CA VAL A 116 3.82 8.71 -4.83
C VAL A 116 4.65 7.44 -4.93
N LEU A 117 4.63 6.78 -6.09
CA LEU A 117 5.39 5.56 -6.32
C LEU A 117 6.89 5.82 -6.13
N ARG A 118 7.41 6.89 -6.72
CA ARG A 118 8.81 7.31 -6.53
C ARG A 118 9.14 7.54 -5.05
N HIS A 119 8.26 8.22 -4.32
CA HIS A 119 8.45 8.48 -2.90
C HIS A 119 8.45 7.18 -2.07
N ILE A 120 7.58 6.23 -2.37
CA ILE A 120 7.57 4.90 -1.73
C ILE A 120 8.90 4.18 -1.99
N GLN A 121 9.34 4.14 -3.26
CA GLN A 121 10.58 3.49 -3.66
C GLN A 121 11.83 4.09 -3.01
N THR A 122 11.84 5.39 -2.71
CA THR A 122 13.00 6.02 -2.06
C THR A 122 12.93 6.04 -0.53
N SER A 123 11.73 5.98 0.05
CA SER A 123 11.52 6.21 1.49
C SER A 123 11.23 4.94 2.27
N LEU A 124 10.66 3.91 1.61
CA LEU A 124 10.27 2.65 2.25
C LEU A 124 11.08 1.46 1.73
N TRP A 125 11.79 1.60 0.60
CA TRP A 125 12.63 0.53 0.09
C TRP A 125 13.94 0.46 0.88
N CYS A 126 14.23 -0.70 1.44
CA CYS A 126 15.52 -0.96 2.06
C CYS A 126 16.59 -1.11 0.96
N PRO A 127 17.70 -0.35 0.99
CA PRO A 127 18.78 -0.49 0.01
C PRO A 127 19.31 -1.93 -0.08
N ASP A 128 19.34 -2.64 1.03
CA ASP A 128 19.85 -4.02 1.13
C ASP A 128 18.97 -5.06 0.40
N TRP A 129 17.76 -4.67 -0.03
CA TRP A 129 16.84 -5.53 -0.81
C TRP A 129 16.93 -5.26 -2.32
N THR A 130 17.78 -4.32 -2.75
CA THR A 130 18.05 -4.10 -4.18
C THR A 130 18.98 -5.16 -4.77
N THR A 131 19.77 -5.83 -3.94
CA THR A 131 20.42 -7.09 -4.29
C THR A 131 19.45 -8.21 -3.92
N ARG A 132 19.04 -9.03 -4.90
CA ARG A 132 18.28 -10.27 -4.63
C ARG A 132 19.05 -11.26 -3.74
N ASP A 133 20.34 -11.00 -3.53
CA ASP A 133 21.16 -11.63 -2.53
C ASP A 133 20.89 -10.91 -1.21
N GLY A 134 20.21 -11.60 -0.28
CA GLY A 134 19.93 -11.08 1.07
C GLY A 134 21.20 -10.63 1.82
N PRO A 135 21.06 -10.13 3.07
CA PRO A 135 22.18 -9.53 3.79
C PRO A 135 23.41 -10.45 3.73
N SER A 136 24.53 -9.89 3.26
CA SER A 136 25.80 -10.59 3.21
C SER A 136 26.08 -11.19 4.58
N GLN A 137 26.48 -12.46 4.60
CA GLN A 137 26.88 -13.19 5.80
C GLN A 137 28.10 -12.55 6.46
N GLU A 138 27.93 -11.39 7.08
CA GLU A 138 28.96 -10.68 7.83
C GLU A 138 28.45 -10.29 9.22
N TYR A 139 27.74 -11.22 9.84
CA TYR A 139 27.64 -11.29 11.29
C TYR A 139 27.68 -12.75 11.71
N GLN A 140 28.90 -13.29 11.78
CA GLN A 140 29.28 -14.39 12.67
C GLN A 140 30.20 -13.81 13.75
#